data_AF-A0A7S3Q6J1-F1
#
_entry.id   AF-A0A7S3Q6J1-F1
#
_cell.length_a   1.000
_cell.length_b   1.000
_cell.length_c   1.000
_cell.angle_alpha   90.00
_cell.angle_beta   90.00
_cell.angle_gamma   90.00
#
_symmetry.space_group_name_H-M   'P 1'
#
loop_
_entity.id
_entity.type
_entity.pdbx_description
1 polymer ?
#
loop_
_entity_poly.entity_id
_entity_poly.type
_entity_poly.pdbx_seq_one_letter_code
_entity_poly.pdbx_strand_id
1 'polypeptide(L)'
;MASKLLNAQANAPGATQAQIDALAEEAVNLALGQPPSAMVASLPLPASLLDDIPNDPKLVQGKELTNHILVRNMYNKDEESEEGWAEDIKLDFQEESGKHGKITSVVVMSKEVGGKIYASFESIEGAAACALNLSGRWFDKRQLQVEFVSDASFMAVSTS
;
A
#
# COMPACT_ATOMS: atom_id res chain seq x y z
N MET A 1 11.48 -39.10 67.28
CA MET A 1 10.74 -37.82 67.35
C MET A 1 10.47 -37.42 65.90
N ALA A 2 9.32 -37.68 65.28
CA ALA A 2 7.95 -37.23 65.62
C ALA A 2 7.74 -35.71 65.43
N SER A 3 7.39 -35.30 64.20
CA SER A 3 6.44 -34.21 63.84
C SER A 3 6.39 -34.08 62.31
N LYS A 4 5.29 -34.50 61.67
CA LYS A 4 4.17 -33.66 61.17
C LYS A 4 4.53 -32.87 59.90
N LEU A 5 4.16 -33.30 58.69
CA LEU A 5 2.81 -33.32 58.05
C LEU A 5 2.08 -31.97 58.01
N LEU A 6 2.22 -31.27 56.87
CA LEU A 6 1.18 -30.52 56.14
C LEU A 6 1.74 -30.26 54.71
N ASN A 7 1.41 -30.99 53.65
CA ASN A 7 0.13 -31.22 52.95
C ASN A 7 -0.24 -30.12 51.92
N ALA A 8 0.15 -30.34 50.65
CA ALA A 8 -0.59 -30.12 49.39
C ALA A 8 -0.93 -28.66 48.96
N GLN A 9 -1.11 -28.25 47.68
CA GLN A 9 -1.12 -28.90 46.34
C GLN A 9 -0.97 -27.75 45.27
N ALA A 10 -0.85 -27.88 43.93
CA ALA A 10 -0.80 -28.97 42.93
C ALA A 10 -0.12 -28.44 41.61
N ASN A 11 0.06 -29.31 40.59
CA ASN A 11 0.27 -29.00 39.14
C ASN A 11 1.57 -28.26 38.73
N ALA A 12 2.24 -28.51 37.60
CA ALA A 12 2.33 -29.63 36.64
C ALA A 12 3.65 -29.46 35.83
N PRO A 13 4.18 -30.46 35.09
CA PRO A 13 5.59 -30.49 34.69
C PRO A 13 5.89 -30.04 33.24
N GLY A 14 7.16 -29.71 33.00
CA GLY A 14 7.84 -30.02 31.73
C GLY A 14 8.05 -28.87 30.75
N ALA A 15 9.23 -28.25 30.81
CA ALA A 15 9.81 -27.52 29.67
C ALA A 15 11.26 -27.98 29.48
N THR A 16 11.50 -28.83 28.48
CA THR A 16 12.83 -29.36 28.15
C THR A 16 12.99 -29.53 26.64
N GLN A 17 14.17 -29.15 26.14
CA GLN A 17 14.83 -29.76 24.98
C GLN A 17 14.07 -29.76 23.64
N ALA A 18 13.94 -28.58 23.01
CA ALA A 18 13.53 -28.45 21.59
C ALA A 18 14.29 -27.33 20.85
N GLN A 19 15.52 -27.00 21.28
CA GLN A 19 16.31 -25.89 20.72
C GLN A 19 17.52 -26.37 19.88
N ILE A 20 17.45 -27.59 19.36
CA ILE A 20 18.47 -28.19 18.47
C ILE A 20 17.81 -29.19 17.51
N ASP A 21 18.35 -29.22 16.28
CA ASP A 21 18.12 -30.17 15.16
C ASP A 21 17.02 -29.87 14.11
N ALA A 22 17.23 -30.40 12.90
CA ALA A 22 16.50 -30.20 11.62
C ALA A 22 16.45 -28.75 11.07
N LEU A 23 17.21 -28.33 10.04
CA LEU A 23 18.06 -29.09 9.10
C LEU A 23 17.32 -30.08 8.16
N ALA A 24 16.04 -29.82 7.87
CA ALA A 24 15.19 -30.65 6.99
C ALA A 24 14.51 -29.90 5.81
N GLU A 25 14.85 -28.64 5.56
CA GLU A 25 14.27 -27.76 4.53
C GLU A 25 14.82 -28.03 3.10
N GLU A 26 15.03 -29.28 2.70
CA GLU A 26 15.51 -29.62 1.34
C GLU A 26 14.90 -30.90 0.72
N ALA A 27 14.31 -31.81 1.52
CA ALA A 27 13.98 -33.16 1.05
C ALA A 27 12.55 -33.37 0.48
N VAL A 28 11.62 -32.43 0.67
CA VAL A 28 10.19 -32.65 0.31
C VAL A 28 9.88 -32.40 -1.16
N ASN A 29 10.64 -31.53 -1.84
CA ASN A 29 10.23 -30.95 -3.12
C ASN A 29 10.61 -31.78 -4.38
N LEU A 30 10.98 -33.06 -4.22
CA LEU A 30 11.53 -33.90 -5.30
C LEU A 30 10.76 -35.20 -5.60
N ALA A 31 9.65 -35.49 -4.91
CA ALA A 31 9.14 -36.87 -4.82
C ALA A 31 7.97 -37.28 -5.78
N LEU A 32 7.11 -36.37 -6.28
CA LEU A 32 5.79 -36.78 -6.85
C LEU A 32 5.26 -35.99 -8.08
N GLY A 33 6.04 -35.90 -9.16
CA GLY A 33 5.66 -35.60 -10.57
C GLY A 33 4.30 -34.94 -10.94
N GLN A 34 4.39 -33.72 -11.50
CA GLN A 34 3.38 -32.90 -12.22
C GLN A 34 2.58 -33.58 -13.37
N PRO A 35 1.55 -32.93 -14.01
CA PRO A 35 0.54 -31.92 -13.59
C PRO A 35 -0.91 -32.35 -14.04
N PRO A 36 -2.01 -31.53 -14.03
CA PRO A 36 -2.25 -30.40 -14.95
C PRO A 36 -3.07 -29.21 -14.37
N SER A 37 -3.27 -28.15 -15.18
CA SER A 37 -4.14 -27.00 -14.87
C SER A 37 -5.59 -27.38 -14.61
N ALA A 38 -6.21 -26.75 -13.60
CA ALA A 38 -7.63 -26.91 -13.29
C ALA A 38 -8.25 -25.57 -12.82
N MET A 39 -9.17 -25.06 -13.65
CA MET A 39 -10.20 -24.04 -13.38
C MET A 39 -10.09 -23.16 -12.11
N VAL A 40 -9.86 -21.85 -12.31
CA VAL A 40 -10.35 -20.82 -11.37
C VAL A 40 -11.88 -20.85 -11.45
N ALA A 41 -12.52 -21.52 -10.51
CA ALA A 41 -13.98 -21.54 -10.44
C ALA A 41 -14.51 -20.17 -10.00
N SER A 42 -15.25 -19.49 -10.88
CA SER A 42 -15.96 -18.26 -10.55
C SER A 42 -17.00 -18.52 -9.45
N LEU A 43 -16.64 -18.19 -8.22
CA LEU A 43 -17.60 -18.03 -7.12
C LEU A 43 -18.36 -16.71 -7.33
N PRO A 44 -19.70 -16.71 -7.46
CA PRO A 44 -20.47 -15.48 -7.39
C PRO A 44 -20.44 -14.96 -5.95
N LEU A 45 -19.64 -13.92 -5.70
CA LEU A 45 -19.59 -13.23 -4.42
C LEU A 45 -20.97 -12.61 -4.11
N PRO A 46 -21.53 -12.79 -2.90
CA PRO A 46 -22.75 -12.08 -2.52
C PRO A 46 -22.46 -10.58 -2.39
N ALA A 47 -23.27 -9.76 -3.07
CA ALA A 47 -23.11 -8.31 -3.17
C ALA A 47 -23.57 -7.58 -1.88
N SER A 48 -22.93 -7.86 -0.74
CA SER A 48 -23.31 -7.30 0.58
C SER A 48 -22.12 -7.15 1.54
N LEU A 49 -21.03 -6.56 1.05
CA LEU A 49 -19.86 -6.10 1.85
C LEU A 49 -19.36 -4.73 1.39
N LEU A 50 -20.28 -3.85 0.98
CA LEU A 50 -20.04 -2.41 0.99
C LEU A 50 -20.41 -1.89 2.39
N ASP A 51 -19.87 -0.74 2.79
CA ASP A 51 -20.09 -0.09 4.09
C ASP A 51 -19.32 -0.64 5.32
N ASP A 52 -18.06 -1.09 5.15
CA ASP A 52 -16.91 -0.62 5.95
C ASP A 52 -15.58 -1.09 5.30
N ILE A 53 -15.03 -0.28 4.38
CA ILE A 53 -13.62 -0.46 3.98
C ILE A 53 -12.83 0.50 4.89
N PRO A 54 -12.08 -0.01 5.89
CA PRO A 54 -11.16 0.85 6.64
C PRO A 54 -10.19 1.51 5.66
N ASN A 55 -9.90 2.79 5.86
CA ASN A 55 -9.09 3.61 4.97
C ASN A 55 -7.61 3.17 5.00
N ASP A 56 -7.31 1.99 4.46
CA ASP A 56 -5.98 1.42 4.41
C ASP A 56 -5.15 2.16 3.36
N PRO A 57 -4.01 2.78 3.74
CA PRO A 57 -3.22 3.59 2.82
C PRO A 57 -2.60 2.78 1.66
N LYS A 58 -2.65 1.44 1.70
CA LYS A 58 -2.18 0.55 0.61
C LYS A 58 -3.25 0.28 -0.45
N LEU A 59 -4.50 0.66 -0.20
CA LEU A 59 -5.58 0.54 -1.18
C LEU A 59 -5.65 1.83 -2.00
N VAL A 60 -5.33 1.74 -3.28
CA VAL A 60 -5.58 2.83 -4.23
C VAL A 60 -7.08 3.09 -4.27
N GLN A 61 -7.49 4.29 -3.86
CA GLN A 61 -8.90 4.69 -3.82
C GLN A 61 -9.38 5.10 -5.22
N GLY A 62 -10.69 5.21 -5.41
CA GLY A 62 -11.30 5.61 -6.68
C GLY A 62 -12.31 4.59 -7.20
N LYS A 63 -13.42 5.09 -7.75
CA LYS A 63 -14.55 4.27 -8.21
C LYS A 63 -14.33 3.69 -9.61
N GLU A 64 -13.49 4.33 -10.41
CA GLU A 64 -13.21 4.01 -11.81
C GLU A 64 -11.71 4.18 -12.07
N LEU A 65 -11.09 3.25 -12.81
CA LEU A 65 -9.69 3.37 -13.21
C LEU A 65 -9.59 4.39 -14.35
N THR A 66 -8.82 5.44 -14.14
CA THR A 66 -8.57 6.50 -15.12
C THR A 66 -7.07 6.69 -15.31
N ASN A 67 -6.68 7.49 -16.30
CA ASN A 67 -5.30 7.93 -16.51
C ASN A 67 -4.92 9.14 -15.63
N HIS A 68 -5.74 9.49 -14.63
CA HIS A 68 -5.52 10.63 -13.73
C HIS A 68 -5.50 10.16 -12.28
N ILE A 69 -4.46 10.54 -11.52
CA ILE A 69 -4.31 10.20 -10.11
C ILE A 69 -4.17 11.46 -9.26
N LEU A 70 -4.70 11.39 -8.05
CA LEU A 70 -4.47 12.31 -6.95
C LEU A 70 -3.59 11.58 -5.92
N VAL A 71 -2.39 12.11 -5.69
CA VAL A 71 -1.51 11.68 -4.61
C VAL A 71 -1.65 12.68 -3.45
N ARG A 72 -1.85 12.18 -2.24
CA ARG A 72 -1.99 12.95 -1.00
C ARG A 72 -0.81 12.66 -0.07
N ASN A 73 -0.56 13.57 0.87
CA ASN A 73 0.57 13.59 1.80
C ASN A 73 1.97 13.69 1.16
N MET A 74 2.09 14.15 -0.10
CA MET A 74 3.40 14.25 -0.77
C MET A 74 4.31 15.33 -0.16
N TYR A 75 3.75 16.39 0.43
CA TYR A 75 4.50 17.49 1.05
C TYR A 75 3.71 18.08 2.23
N ASN A 76 4.30 19.04 2.95
CA ASN A 76 3.58 19.86 3.92
C ASN A 76 3.72 21.36 3.65
N LYS A 77 2.65 22.03 3.19
CA LYS A 77 2.67 23.48 2.93
C LYS A 77 3.02 24.36 4.15
N ASP A 78 2.97 23.82 5.37
CA ASP A 78 3.32 24.53 6.60
C ASP A 78 4.78 24.27 7.05
N GLU A 79 5.49 23.34 6.39
CA GLU A 79 6.95 23.12 6.56
C GLU A 79 7.70 23.67 5.33
N GLU A 80 7.16 23.47 4.12
CA GLU A 80 7.69 23.96 2.85
C GLU A 80 7.54 25.49 2.70
N SER A 81 8.62 26.23 2.98
CA SER A 81 8.66 27.70 2.93
C SER A 81 9.60 28.29 1.87
N GLU A 82 10.32 27.45 1.11
CA GLU A 82 11.38 27.89 0.19
C GLU A 82 10.84 28.39 -1.17
N GLU A 83 11.48 29.39 -1.75
CA GLU A 83 11.08 29.94 -3.04
C GLU A 83 11.33 28.92 -4.17
N GLY A 84 10.24 28.28 -4.64
CA GLY A 84 10.31 27.27 -5.72
C GLY A 84 10.09 25.83 -5.28
N TRP A 85 9.90 25.53 -3.98
CA TRP A 85 9.75 24.14 -3.48
C TRP A 85 8.71 23.29 -4.23
N ALA A 86 7.63 23.93 -4.71
CA ALA A 86 6.57 23.25 -5.44
C ALA A 86 7.00 22.79 -6.85
N GLU A 87 8.03 23.39 -7.43
CA GLU A 87 8.66 22.94 -8.68
C GLU A 87 9.62 21.77 -8.43
N ASP A 88 10.43 21.81 -7.37
CA ASP A 88 11.28 20.67 -6.98
C ASP A 88 10.45 19.41 -6.68
N ILE A 89 9.41 19.53 -5.85
CA ILE A 89 8.47 18.43 -5.57
C ILE A 89 7.78 17.93 -6.85
N LYS A 90 7.46 18.82 -7.80
CA LYS A 90 6.88 18.44 -9.09
C LYS A 90 7.88 17.66 -9.95
N LEU A 91 9.14 18.09 -9.98
CA LEU A 91 10.21 17.45 -10.77
C LEU A 91 10.56 16.07 -10.21
N ASP A 92 10.80 15.95 -8.89
CA ASP A 92 11.05 14.66 -8.23
C ASP A 92 9.90 13.68 -8.46
N PHE A 93 8.65 14.15 -8.25
CA PHE A 93 7.46 13.37 -8.54
C PHE A 93 7.40 12.92 -10.01
N GLN A 94 7.74 13.80 -10.96
CA GLN A 94 7.68 13.52 -12.39
C GLN A 94 8.79 12.55 -12.85
N GLU A 95 9.98 12.60 -12.24
CA GLU A 95 11.08 11.68 -12.51
C GLU A 95 10.86 10.29 -11.89
N GLU A 96 10.36 10.19 -10.66
CA GLU A 96 9.98 8.92 -10.04
C GLU A 96 8.79 8.29 -10.75
N SER A 97 7.68 9.03 -10.89
CA SER A 97 6.44 8.51 -11.49
C SER A 97 6.57 8.26 -12.98
N GLY A 98 7.45 8.99 -13.67
CA GLY A 98 7.75 8.82 -15.10
C GLY A 98 8.31 7.44 -15.46
N LYS A 99 8.88 6.72 -14.48
CA LYS A 99 9.36 5.35 -14.62
C LYS A 99 8.21 4.34 -14.77
N HIS A 100 7.02 4.66 -14.28
CA HIS A 100 5.82 3.81 -14.35
C HIS A 100 4.97 4.08 -15.60
N GLY A 101 5.02 5.30 -16.13
CA GLY A 101 4.33 5.66 -17.37
C GLY A 101 4.60 7.10 -17.79
N LYS A 102 4.37 7.39 -19.07
CA LYS A 102 4.57 8.73 -19.63
C LYS A 102 3.54 9.71 -19.05
N ILE A 103 4.03 10.64 -18.24
CA ILE A 103 3.25 11.73 -17.65
C ILE A 103 2.98 12.81 -18.71
N THR A 104 1.75 13.31 -18.77
CA THR A 104 1.30 14.37 -19.68
C THR A 104 1.10 15.71 -18.96
N SER A 105 0.72 15.70 -17.68
CA SER A 105 0.54 16.92 -16.87
C SER A 105 0.69 16.61 -15.37
N VAL A 106 1.25 17.55 -14.61
CA VAL A 106 1.35 17.50 -13.14
C VAL A 106 0.99 18.86 -12.56
N VAL A 107 0.07 18.87 -11.60
CA VAL A 107 -0.43 20.06 -10.90
C VAL A 107 -0.25 19.86 -9.40
N VAL A 108 0.59 20.68 -8.77
CA VAL A 108 0.87 20.66 -7.33
C VAL A 108 -0.03 21.69 -6.64
N MET A 109 -0.86 21.25 -5.69
CA MET A 109 -1.80 22.13 -4.98
C MET A 109 -1.11 22.88 -3.83
N SER A 110 -0.06 23.65 -4.12
CA SER A 110 0.84 24.22 -3.11
C SER A 110 0.15 25.06 -2.02
N LYS A 111 -1.04 25.61 -2.31
CA LYS A 111 -1.87 26.38 -1.38
C LYS A 111 -2.77 25.50 -0.48
N GLU A 112 -3.05 24.27 -0.87
CA GLU A 112 -3.92 23.35 -0.12
C GLU A 112 -3.17 22.57 0.97
N VAL A 113 -3.88 22.27 2.05
CA VAL A 113 -3.43 21.32 3.08
C VAL A 113 -3.57 19.87 2.59
N GLY A 114 -2.73 18.99 3.13
CA GLY A 114 -2.76 17.55 2.82
C GLY A 114 -1.88 17.12 1.65
N GLY A 115 -0.95 17.96 1.18
CA GLY A 115 0.13 17.54 0.27
C GLY A 115 -0.36 16.95 -1.05
N LYS A 116 -1.28 17.63 -1.74
CA LYS A 116 -2.01 17.09 -2.89
C LYS A 116 -1.30 17.38 -4.22
N ILE A 117 -1.06 16.33 -5.00
CA ILE A 117 -0.56 16.42 -6.38
C ILE A 117 -1.53 15.68 -7.30
N TYR A 118 -1.95 16.35 -8.36
CA TYR A 118 -2.73 15.74 -9.43
C TYR A 118 -1.80 15.45 -10.60
N ALA A 119 -1.79 14.21 -11.08
CA ALA A 119 -0.95 13.78 -12.20
C ALA A 119 -1.79 13.08 -13.27
N SER A 120 -1.54 13.42 -14.52
CA SER A 120 -2.12 12.80 -15.70
C SER A 120 -1.07 12.00 -16.45
N PHE A 121 -1.47 10.82 -16.90
CA PHE A 121 -0.66 9.90 -17.70
C PHE A 121 -1.24 9.79 -19.11
N GLU A 122 -0.39 9.36 -20.05
CA GLU A 122 -0.79 9.04 -21.43
C GLU A 122 -1.59 7.73 -21.51
N SER A 123 -1.56 6.89 -20.47
CA SER A 123 -2.25 5.60 -20.45
C SER A 123 -2.70 5.24 -19.04
N ILE A 124 -3.88 4.60 -18.94
CA ILE A 124 -4.49 4.14 -17.67
C ILE A 124 -3.57 3.14 -16.96
N GLU A 125 -2.89 2.26 -17.70
CA GLU A 125 -1.94 1.29 -17.15
C GLU A 125 -0.76 1.97 -16.44
N GLY A 126 -0.22 3.07 -16.99
CA GLY A 126 0.86 3.84 -16.36
C GLY A 126 0.41 4.57 -15.10
N ALA A 127 -0.79 5.13 -15.12
CA ALA A 127 -1.43 5.72 -13.94
C ALA A 127 -1.65 4.67 -12.83
N ALA A 128 -2.13 3.48 -13.19
CA ALA A 128 -2.37 2.39 -12.24
C ALA A 128 -1.07 1.80 -11.67
N ALA A 129 -0.04 1.60 -12.50
CA ALA A 129 1.27 1.16 -12.04
C ALA A 129 1.92 2.18 -11.08
N CYS A 130 1.79 3.47 -11.39
CA CYS A 130 2.24 4.54 -10.50
C CYS A 130 1.45 4.54 -9.18
N ALA A 131 0.12 4.48 -9.24
CA ALA A 131 -0.73 4.49 -8.06
C ALA A 131 -0.43 3.31 -7.11
N LEU A 132 -0.23 2.10 -7.66
CA LEU A 132 0.15 0.92 -6.88
C LEU A 132 1.57 1.01 -6.30
N ASN A 133 2.49 1.75 -6.93
CA ASN A 133 3.83 1.97 -6.38
C ASN A 133 3.84 3.01 -5.25
N LEU A 134 3.04 4.06 -5.39
CA LEU A 134 2.98 5.17 -4.45
C LEU A 134 2.04 4.92 -3.26
N SER A 135 0.95 4.16 -3.41
CA SER A 135 -0.01 3.93 -2.32
C SER A 135 0.64 3.20 -1.14
N GLY A 136 0.68 3.85 0.02
CA GLY A 136 1.30 3.31 1.23
C GLY A 136 2.83 3.35 1.22
N ARG A 137 3.46 3.91 0.17
CA ARG A 137 4.89 4.23 0.15
C ARG A 137 5.17 5.34 1.16
N TRP A 138 6.31 5.25 1.83
CA TRP A 138 6.76 6.29 2.74
C TRP A 138 7.54 7.37 1.97
N PHE A 139 7.15 8.63 2.13
CA PHE A 139 7.81 9.81 1.60
C PHE A 139 7.84 10.89 2.70
N ASP A 140 8.98 11.57 2.88
CA ASP A 140 9.33 12.40 4.04
C ASP A 140 8.55 12.10 5.35
N LYS A 141 8.81 10.92 5.94
CA LYS A 141 8.22 10.47 7.23
C LYS A 141 6.69 10.36 7.23
N ARG A 142 6.03 10.40 6.09
CA ARG A 142 4.58 10.26 5.89
C ARG A 142 4.27 9.08 4.99
N GLN A 143 3.06 8.54 5.11
CA GLN A 143 2.53 7.59 4.13
C GLN A 143 1.77 8.34 3.06
N LEU A 144 2.12 8.07 1.80
CA LEU A 144 1.37 8.54 0.63
C LEU A 144 0.06 7.77 0.49
N GLN A 145 -0.97 8.47 0.05
CA GLN A 145 -2.26 7.89 -0.34
C GLN A 145 -2.52 8.24 -1.79
N VAL A 146 -3.06 7.32 -2.59
CA VAL A 146 -3.36 7.56 -4.00
C VAL A 146 -4.82 7.25 -4.30
N GLU A 147 -5.43 8.09 -5.12
CA GLU A 147 -6.81 7.97 -5.56
C GLU A 147 -6.91 8.22 -7.09
N PHE A 148 -7.63 7.39 -7.83
CA PHE A 148 -7.99 7.69 -9.21
C PHE A 148 -9.08 8.75 -9.26
N VAL A 149 -8.89 9.76 -10.10
CA VAL A 149 -9.84 10.87 -10.28
C VAL A 149 -10.40 10.90 -11.69
N SER A 150 -11.62 11.41 -11.85
CA SER A 150 -12.22 11.57 -13.18
C SER A 150 -11.53 12.71 -13.96
N ASP A 151 -11.59 12.64 -15.29
CA ASP A 151 -11.12 13.71 -16.17
C ASP A 151 -11.73 15.06 -15.79
N ALA A 152 -13.05 15.12 -15.52
CA ALA A 152 -13.71 16.33 -15.04
C ALA A 152 -13.11 16.91 -13.74
N SER A 153 -12.72 16.06 -12.79
CA SER A 153 -12.01 16.50 -11.57
C SER A 153 -10.60 16.99 -11.87
N PHE A 154 -9.86 16.33 -12.77
CA PHE A 154 -8.53 16.78 -13.20
C PHE A 154 -8.59 18.10 -13.98
N MET A 155 -9.53 18.24 -14.91
CA MET A 155 -9.74 19.45 -15.70
C MET A 155 -9.97 20.65 -14.76
N ALA A 156 -10.89 20.55 -13.80
CA ALA A 156 -11.23 21.63 -12.87
C ALA A 156 -10.02 22.17 -12.09
N VAL A 157 -9.09 21.30 -11.67
CA VAL A 157 -7.88 21.71 -10.96
C VAL A 157 -6.74 22.14 -11.88
N SER A 158 -6.70 21.67 -13.13
CA SER A 158 -5.71 22.10 -14.13
C SER A 158 -6.00 23.47 -14.76
N THR A 159 -7.24 23.96 -14.63
CA THR A 159 -7.67 25.29 -15.12
C THR A 159 -7.72 26.38 -14.04
N SER A 160 -7.31 26.07 -12.80
CA SER A 160 -7.35 26.99 -11.64
C SER A 160 -5.99 27.61 -11.32
#